data_AF-M2BBA3-F1
#
_entry.id   AF-M2BBA3-F1
#
_cell.length_a   1.000
_cell.length_b   1.000
_cell.length_c   1.000
_cell.angle_alpha   90.00
_cell.angle_beta   90.00
_cell.angle_gamma   90.00
#
_symmetry.space_group_name_H-M   'P 1'
#
loop_
_entity.id
_entity.type
_entity.pdbx_description
1 polymer ?
#
loop_
_entity_poly.entity_id
_entity_poly.type
_entity_poly.pdbx_seq_one_letter_code
_entity_poly.pdbx_strand_id
1 'polypeptide(L)'
;MPTVAEALRQFAPAYLQQHADSISVAEDKVLGAITRCRTGALGGVHYQCGGCGIDHWVGRSCGNRHCPNCGHQRTQAWIETQAAKLMPVHHFLVTFTVPREVGLVLRVHQRDGYRCLFDASSQSIRDVGSATKSLKGCQLGFFGVLHTWGRDPAVYHPHVHYVVPGGGVKLDEQGNAESWQSTPKNFLFHHGTLIRTYKAKLADELRAAGLYAQIDLEAWTKDFVVDIQPVGHGVP
;
A
#
# COMPACT_ATOMS: atom_id res chain seq x y z
N MET A 1 2.64 -24.63 -4.06
CA MET A 1 1.58 -23.71 -3.63
C MET A 1 0.81 -23.25 -4.86
N PRO A 2 -0.53 -23.28 -4.86
CA PRO A 2 -1.31 -22.81 -6.01
C PRO A 2 -1.09 -21.31 -6.22
N THR A 3 -0.97 -20.91 -7.48
CA THR A 3 -0.90 -19.50 -7.89
C THR A 3 -2.28 -18.84 -7.82
N VAL A 4 -2.33 -17.51 -7.72
CA VAL A 4 -3.59 -16.74 -7.80
C VAL A 4 -4.35 -17.07 -9.09
N ALA A 5 -3.65 -17.27 -10.20
CA ALA A 5 -4.28 -17.63 -11.47
C ALA A 5 -4.96 -19.00 -11.41
N GLU A 6 -4.36 -19.99 -10.75
CA GLU A 6 -4.95 -21.32 -10.56
C GLU A 6 -6.18 -21.26 -9.64
N ALA A 7 -6.08 -20.53 -8.53
CA ALA A 7 -7.22 -20.31 -7.64
C ALA A 7 -8.40 -19.65 -8.37
N LEU A 8 -8.14 -18.61 -9.16
CA LEU A 8 -9.20 -17.95 -9.95
C LEU A 8 -9.78 -18.85 -11.02
N ARG A 9 -8.99 -19.72 -11.68
CA ARG A 9 -9.56 -20.69 -12.63
C ARG A 9 -10.53 -21.66 -11.96
N GLN A 10 -10.23 -22.06 -10.73
CA GLN A 10 -11.08 -22.98 -9.98
C GLN A 10 -12.36 -22.30 -9.46
N PHE A 11 -12.26 -21.09 -8.90
CA PHE A 11 -13.35 -20.49 -8.14
C PHE A 11 -14.08 -19.34 -8.85
N ALA A 12 -13.48 -18.69 -9.85
CA ALA A 12 -14.11 -17.55 -10.53
C ALA A 12 -15.45 -17.90 -11.24
N PRO A 13 -15.64 -19.08 -11.87
CA PRO A 13 -16.93 -19.39 -12.50
C PRO A 13 -18.11 -19.35 -11.53
N ALA A 14 -17.97 -19.97 -10.34
CA ALA A 14 -18.99 -19.95 -9.31
C ALA A 14 -19.21 -18.53 -8.75
N TYR A 15 -18.11 -17.79 -8.53
CA TYR A 15 -18.18 -16.39 -8.10
C TYR A 15 -18.94 -15.50 -9.09
N LEU A 16 -18.64 -15.61 -10.39
CA LEU A 16 -19.30 -14.86 -11.45
C LEU A 16 -20.80 -15.19 -11.54
N GLN A 17 -21.17 -16.46 -11.35
CA GLN A 17 -22.57 -16.86 -11.32
C GLN A 17 -23.31 -16.28 -10.10
N GLN A 18 -22.68 -16.33 -8.92
CA GLN A 18 -23.27 -15.81 -7.68
C GLN A 18 -23.40 -14.29 -7.67
N HIS A 19 -22.49 -13.58 -8.36
CA HIS A 19 -22.39 -12.12 -8.32
C HIS A 19 -22.71 -11.43 -9.66
N ALA A 20 -23.41 -12.12 -10.56
CA ALA A 20 -23.69 -11.66 -11.92
C ALA A 20 -24.28 -10.23 -11.98
N ASP A 21 -25.14 -9.86 -11.02
CA ASP A 21 -25.81 -8.56 -10.98
C ASP A 21 -24.98 -7.45 -10.32
N SER A 22 -23.84 -7.79 -9.71
CA SER A 22 -23.05 -6.87 -8.88
C SER A 22 -21.60 -6.68 -9.34
N ILE A 23 -21.08 -7.58 -10.17
CA ILE A 23 -19.71 -7.48 -10.67
C ILE A 23 -19.60 -6.37 -11.73
N SER A 24 -18.57 -5.54 -11.61
CA SER A 24 -18.29 -4.53 -12.62
C SER A 24 -17.69 -5.16 -13.88
N VAL A 25 -17.90 -4.51 -15.02
CA VAL A 25 -17.28 -4.90 -16.31
C VAL A 25 -15.74 -4.92 -16.21
N ALA A 26 -15.16 -4.07 -15.36
CA ALA A 26 -13.72 -4.03 -15.14
C ALA A 26 -13.23 -5.29 -14.41
N GLU A 27 -13.93 -5.71 -13.35
CA GLU A 27 -13.60 -6.92 -12.59
C GLU A 27 -13.75 -8.17 -13.44
N ASP A 28 -14.84 -8.30 -14.20
CA ASP A 28 -15.06 -9.44 -15.11
C ASP A 28 -13.95 -9.55 -16.16
N LYS A 29 -13.57 -8.42 -16.79
CA LYS A 29 -12.44 -8.38 -17.74
C LYS A 29 -11.12 -8.81 -17.09
N VAL A 30 -10.86 -8.40 -15.85
CA VAL A 30 -9.66 -8.78 -15.11
C VAL A 30 -9.65 -10.27 -14.79
N LEU A 31 -10.77 -10.82 -14.31
CA LEU A 31 -10.93 -12.26 -14.04
C LEU A 31 -10.71 -13.09 -15.31
N GLY A 32 -11.34 -12.70 -16.42
CA GLY A 32 -11.15 -13.35 -17.71
C GLY A 32 -9.70 -13.29 -18.21
N ALA A 33 -9.02 -12.16 -18.04
CA ALA A 33 -7.62 -12.02 -18.43
C ALA A 33 -6.71 -12.91 -17.59
N ILE A 34 -6.88 -12.95 -16.27
CA ILE A 34 -6.02 -13.74 -15.38
C ILE A 34 -6.24 -15.25 -15.57
N THR A 35 -7.50 -15.69 -15.70
CA THR A 35 -7.84 -17.12 -15.87
C THR A 35 -7.31 -17.71 -17.18
N ARG A 36 -7.26 -16.93 -18.28
CA ARG A 36 -6.67 -17.35 -19.56
C ARG A 36 -5.15 -17.18 -19.66
N CYS A 37 -4.53 -16.47 -18.73
CA CYS A 37 -3.10 -16.18 -18.78
C CYS A 37 -2.28 -17.48 -18.71
N ARG A 38 -1.33 -17.67 -19.65
CA ARG A 38 -0.44 -18.83 -19.75
C ARG A 38 -1.12 -20.19 -20.02
N THR A 39 -2.42 -20.24 -20.33
CA THR A 39 -3.11 -21.52 -20.61
C THR A 39 -3.06 -21.97 -22.06
N GLY A 40 -2.63 -21.09 -22.98
CA GLY A 40 -2.72 -21.32 -24.43
C GLY A 40 -3.98 -20.72 -25.08
N ALA A 41 -4.99 -20.35 -24.28
CA ALA A 41 -6.19 -19.66 -24.77
C ALA A 41 -5.91 -18.29 -25.41
N LEU A 42 -4.72 -17.73 -25.16
CA LEU A 42 -4.24 -16.47 -25.76
C LEU A 42 -3.19 -16.73 -26.86
N GLY A 43 -3.11 -17.96 -27.37
CA GLY A 43 -2.01 -18.46 -28.19
C GLY A 43 -0.81 -18.89 -27.35
N GLY A 44 0.18 -19.47 -28.03
CA GLY A 44 1.42 -19.95 -27.45
C GLY A 44 2.64 -19.45 -28.22
N VAL A 45 3.80 -19.64 -27.60
CA VAL A 45 5.11 -19.50 -28.25
C VAL A 45 5.77 -20.86 -28.19
N HIS A 46 6.19 -21.35 -29.36
CA HIS A 46 7.00 -22.55 -29.49
C HIS A 46 8.42 -22.11 -29.86
N TYR A 47 9.41 -22.60 -29.13
CA TYR A 47 10.81 -22.28 -29.36
C TYR A 47 11.68 -23.48 -29.02
N GLN A 48 12.78 -23.65 -29.74
CA GLN A 48 13.76 -24.68 -29.46
C GLN A 48 14.95 -24.09 -28.71
N CYS A 49 15.44 -24.77 -27.69
CA CYS A 49 16.65 -24.37 -26.99
C CYS A 49 17.87 -24.54 -27.91
N GLY A 50 18.57 -23.45 -28.21
CA GLY A 50 19.77 -23.50 -29.07
C GLY A 50 20.95 -24.30 -28.49
N GLY A 51 20.94 -24.60 -27.18
CA GLY A 51 21.99 -25.39 -26.52
C GLY A 51 21.73 -26.89 -26.50
N CYS A 52 20.52 -27.32 -26.13
CA CYS A 52 20.19 -28.75 -25.98
C CYS A 52 19.23 -29.30 -27.03
N GLY A 53 18.72 -28.46 -27.95
CA GLY A 53 17.79 -28.87 -29.00
C GLY A 53 16.38 -29.24 -28.51
N ILE A 54 16.08 -29.08 -27.22
CA ILE A 54 14.76 -29.39 -26.65
C ILE A 54 13.75 -28.33 -27.10
N ASP A 55 12.60 -28.80 -27.58
CA ASP A 55 11.45 -27.95 -27.90
C ASP A 55 10.69 -27.57 -26.63
N HIS A 56 10.37 -26.28 -26.53
CA HIS A 56 9.64 -25.70 -25.42
C HIS A 56 8.40 -24.99 -25.92
N TRP A 57 7.30 -25.18 -25.21
CA TRP A 57 6.07 -24.44 -25.42
C TRP A 57 5.71 -23.64 -24.18
N VAL A 58 5.25 -22.40 -24.39
CA VAL A 58 4.70 -21.58 -23.32
C VAL A 58 3.47 -20.81 -23.80
N GLY A 59 2.40 -20.85 -23.01
CA GLY A 59 1.21 -20.03 -23.26
C GLY A 59 1.55 -18.54 -23.15
N ARG A 60 0.91 -17.69 -23.96
CA ARG A 60 1.11 -16.24 -23.91
C ARG A 60 0.53 -15.64 -22.62
N SER A 61 1.17 -14.57 -22.13
CA SER A 61 0.72 -13.77 -21.00
C SER A 61 -0.46 -12.88 -21.38
N CYS A 62 -1.38 -12.60 -20.44
CA CYS A 62 -2.50 -11.70 -20.71
C CYS A 62 -2.12 -10.21 -20.69
N GLY A 63 -0.96 -9.84 -20.14
CA GLY A 63 -0.47 -8.46 -20.08
C GLY A 63 -1.24 -7.54 -19.13
N ASN A 64 -2.32 -8.02 -18.49
CA ASN A 64 -3.13 -7.22 -17.59
C ASN A 64 -2.33 -6.81 -16.34
N ARG A 65 -2.40 -5.53 -15.95
CA ARG A 65 -1.67 -4.97 -14.81
C ARG A 65 -2.00 -5.62 -13.46
N HIS A 66 -3.18 -6.23 -13.32
CA HIS A 66 -3.62 -6.92 -12.12
C HIS A 66 -3.19 -8.39 -12.07
N CYS A 67 -2.63 -8.93 -13.14
CA CYS A 67 -2.20 -10.32 -13.19
C CYS A 67 -0.85 -10.49 -12.47
N PRO A 68 -0.76 -11.25 -11.36
CA PRO A 68 0.51 -11.42 -10.64
C PRO A 68 1.61 -12.04 -11.51
N ASN A 69 1.26 -12.98 -12.40
CA ASN A 69 2.20 -13.61 -13.33
C ASN A 69 2.79 -12.60 -14.33
N CYS A 70 2.00 -11.62 -14.79
CA CYS A 70 2.47 -10.60 -15.72
C CYS A 70 3.10 -9.40 -15.01
N GLY A 71 2.71 -9.15 -13.76
CA GLY A 71 3.23 -8.08 -12.92
C GLY A 71 4.59 -8.40 -12.30
N HIS A 72 4.91 -9.68 -12.10
CA HIS A 72 6.06 -10.14 -11.31
C HIS A 72 7.36 -9.39 -11.60
N GLN A 73 7.83 -9.38 -12.85
CA GLN A 73 9.10 -8.71 -13.21
C GLN A 73 9.07 -7.20 -12.93
N ARG A 74 7.94 -6.53 -13.22
CA ARG A 74 7.78 -5.10 -12.90
C ARG A 74 7.77 -4.85 -11.40
N THR A 75 7.14 -5.74 -10.63
CA THR A 75 7.15 -5.68 -9.17
C THR A 75 8.57 -5.87 -8.63
N GLN A 76 9.35 -6.82 -9.14
CA GLN A 76 10.75 -7.00 -8.71
C GLN A 76 11.62 -5.79 -9.03
N ALA A 77 11.57 -5.28 -10.27
CA ALA A 77 12.31 -4.07 -10.66
C ALA A 77 11.91 -2.85 -9.80
N TRP A 78 10.62 -2.73 -9.46
CA TRP A 78 10.14 -1.67 -8.59
C TRP A 78 10.65 -1.83 -7.15
N ILE A 79 10.68 -3.06 -6.61
CA ILE A 79 11.25 -3.38 -5.29
C ILE A 79 12.74 -3.01 -5.27
N GLU A 80 13.51 -3.43 -6.28
CA GLU A 80 14.93 -3.09 -6.41
C GLU A 80 15.15 -1.57 -6.44
N THR A 81 14.31 -0.84 -7.18
CA THR A 81 14.37 0.63 -7.26
C THR A 81 14.09 1.29 -5.90
N GLN A 82 13.17 0.75 -5.09
CA GLN A 82 12.91 1.30 -3.75
C GLN A 82 14.00 0.89 -2.76
N ALA A 83 14.49 -0.35 -2.84
CA ALA A 83 15.56 -0.87 -2.00
C ALA A 83 16.86 -0.08 -2.20
N ALA A 84 17.17 0.34 -3.44
CA ALA A 84 18.32 1.17 -3.75
C ALA A 84 18.27 2.58 -3.12
N LYS A 85 17.09 3.03 -2.64
CA LYS A 85 16.92 4.32 -1.94
C LYS A 85 17.03 4.19 -0.43
N LEU A 86 17.22 2.98 0.11
CA LEU A 86 17.35 2.77 1.54
C LEU A 86 18.60 3.48 2.04
N MET A 87 18.43 4.26 3.11
CA MET A 87 19.54 4.91 3.79
C MET A 87 20.16 3.94 4.80
N PRO A 88 21.46 4.05 5.11
CA PRO A 88 22.13 3.20 6.11
C PRO A 88 21.79 3.64 7.56
N VAL A 89 20.50 3.72 7.88
CA VAL A 89 19.96 4.14 9.20
C VAL A 89 18.93 3.12 9.68
N HIS A 90 18.53 3.14 10.96
CA HIS A 90 17.38 2.34 11.40
C HIS A 90 16.09 2.89 10.81
N HIS A 91 15.10 2.02 10.65
CA HIS A 91 13.81 2.36 10.06
C HIS A 91 12.67 1.93 10.98
N PHE A 92 11.53 2.56 10.76
CA PHE A 92 10.26 2.25 11.37
C PHE A 92 9.23 1.90 10.28
N LEU A 93 8.40 0.91 10.55
CA LEU A 93 7.15 0.69 9.85
C LEU A 93 6.06 1.40 10.63
N VAL A 94 5.43 2.40 10.00
CA VAL A 94 4.30 3.13 10.60
C VAL A 94 3.03 2.77 9.86
N THR A 95 2.09 2.13 10.54
CA THR A 95 0.85 1.63 9.94
C THR A 95 -0.34 2.43 10.42
N PHE A 96 -1.08 3.07 9.53
CA PHE A 96 -2.31 3.79 9.83
C PHE A 96 -3.53 2.97 9.44
N THR A 97 -4.41 2.71 10.40
CA THR A 97 -5.64 1.94 10.22
C THR A 97 -6.86 2.76 10.65
N VAL A 98 -7.98 2.56 9.96
CA VAL A 98 -9.27 3.20 10.29
C VAL A 98 -10.27 2.18 10.86
N PRO A 99 -11.24 2.64 11.66
CA PRO A 99 -12.40 1.83 12.03
C PRO A 99 -13.12 1.28 10.79
N ARG A 100 -13.75 0.10 10.93
CA ARG A 100 -14.42 -0.60 9.83
C ARG A 100 -15.46 0.30 9.14
N GLU A 101 -16.23 1.06 9.90
CA GLU A 101 -17.30 1.92 9.43
C GLU A 101 -16.78 3.04 8.53
N VAL A 102 -15.66 3.65 8.91
CA VAL A 102 -14.94 4.60 8.05
C VAL A 102 -14.49 3.89 6.78
N GLY A 103 -13.89 2.69 6.93
CA GLY A 103 -13.46 1.86 5.81
C GLY A 103 -14.58 1.59 4.79
N LEU A 104 -15.81 1.31 5.23
CA LEU A 104 -16.94 1.08 4.33
C LEU A 104 -17.22 2.27 3.41
N VAL A 105 -17.14 3.50 3.92
CA VAL A 105 -17.28 4.73 3.11
C VAL A 105 -16.10 4.86 2.13
N LEU A 106 -14.87 4.58 2.57
CA LEU A 106 -13.70 4.60 1.69
C LEU A 106 -13.80 3.55 0.57
N ARG A 107 -14.45 2.42 0.81
CA ARG A 107 -14.66 1.37 -0.20
C ARG A 107 -15.55 1.85 -1.34
N VAL A 108 -16.57 2.65 -1.03
CA VAL A 108 -17.48 3.23 -2.03
C VAL A 108 -16.77 4.35 -2.80
N HIS A 109 -15.99 5.16 -2.09
CA HIS A 109 -15.32 6.36 -2.65
C HIS A 109 -13.82 6.16 -2.80
N GLN A 110 -13.38 5.06 -3.41
CA GLN A 110 -11.98 4.62 -3.39
C GLN A 110 -10.97 5.71 -3.78
N ARG A 111 -11.23 6.46 -4.85
CA ARG A 111 -10.29 7.48 -5.34
C ARG A 111 -10.07 8.60 -4.31
N ASP A 112 -11.15 9.22 -3.85
CA ASP A 112 -11.07 10.34 -2.92
C ASP A 112 -10.77 9.86 -1.50
N GLY A 113 -11.37 8.76 -1.07
CA GLY A 113 -11.15 8.16 0.24
C GLY A 113 -9.70 7.70 0.45
N TYR A 114 -9.08 7.07 -0.54
CA TYR A 114 -7.65 6.70 -0.44
C TYR A 114 -6.73 7.91 -0.51
N ARG A 115 -7.08 8.94 -1.28
CA ARG A 115 -6.38 10.23 -1.23
C ARG A 115 -6.43 10.81 0.19
N CYS A 116 -7.61 10.90 0.81
CA CYS A 116 -7.75 11.38 2.18
C CYS A 116 -6.90 10.57 3.18
N LEU A 117 -6.83 9.23 3.02
CA LEU A 117 -5.96 8.39 3.86
C LEU A 117 -4.48 8.78 3.72
N PHE A 118 -3.97 8.93 2.48
CA PHE A 118 -2.58 9.30 2.23
C PHE A 118 -2.27 10.72 2.73
N ASP A 119 -3.14 11.68 2.45
CA ASP A 119 -2.94 13.08 2.83
C ASP A 119 -2.93 13.23 4.35
N ALA A 120 -3.94 12.67 5.03
CA ALA A 120 -4.02 12.71 6.48
C ALA A 120 -2.85 11.99 7.17
N SER A 121 -2.51 10.77 6.74
CA SER A 121 -1.44 9.99 7.37
C SER A 121 -0.05 10.60 7.13
N SER A 122 0.25 10.99 5.88
CA SER A 122 1.56 11.59 5.55
C SER A 122 1.75 12.94 6.23
N GLN A 123 0.72 13.79 6.30
CA GLN A 123 0.81 15.06 6.99
C GLN A 123 0.88 14.88 8.51
N SER A 124 0.27 13.83 9.07
CA SER A 124 0.42 13.50 10.49
C SER A 124 1.86 13.15 10.85
N ILE A 125 2.55 12.37 10.02
CA ILE A 125 3.99 12.08 10.20
C ILE A 125 4.80 13.39 10.18
N ARG A 126 4.54 14.28 9.22
CA ARG A 126 5.26 15.55 9.08
C ARG A 126 5.04 16.46 10.29
N ASP A 127 3.79 16.67 10.70
CA ASP A 127 3.45 17.59 11.78
C ASP A 127 4.00 17.08 13.12
N VAL A 128 3.78 15.80 13.43
CA VAL A 128 4.31 15.21 14.67
C VAL A 128 5.83 15.15 14.65
N GLY A 129 6.44 14.89 13.49
CA GLY A 129 7.89 14.99 13.30
C GLY A 129 8.42 16.38 13.60
N SER A 130 7.80 17.43 13.04
CA SER A 130 8.21 18.82 13.25
C SER A 130 8.07 19.28 14.72
N ALA A 131 7.09 18.72 15.44
CA ALA A 131 6.87 18.98 16.86
C ALA A 131 7.78 18.15 17.79
N THR A 132 8.43 17.11 17.26
CA THR A 132 9.33 16.25 18.04
C THR A 132 10.66 16.94 18.27
N LYS A 133 11.07 17.11 19.54
CA LYS A 133 12.26 17.89 19.93
C LYS A 133 13.53 17.49 19.17
N SER A 134 13.78 16.20 18.99
CA SER A 134 14.97 15.68 18.28
C SER A 134 14.92 15.85 16.77
N LEU A 135 13.77 16.21 16.20
CA LEU A 135 13.54 16.38 14.77
C LEU A 135 13.12 17.81 14.41
N LYS A 136 13.18 18.74 15.37
CA LYS A 136 12.80 20.14 15.14
C LYS A 136 13.68 20.74 14.04
N GLY A 137 13.06 21.33 13.02
CA GLY A 137 13.76 21.89 11.86
C GLY A 137 14.28 20.84 10.88
N CYS A 138 13.91 19.57 11.04
CA CYS A 138 14.27 18.51 10.12
C CYS A 138 13.16 18.26 9.10
N GLN A 139 13.55 17.98 7.86
CA GLN A 139 12.69 17.42 6.85
C GLN A 139 12.73 15.88 6.96
N LEU A 140 11.55 15.29 7.13
CA LEU A 140 11.39 13.84 7.14
C LEU A 140 11.15 13.33 5.72
N GLY A 141 11.73 12.17 5.41
CA GLY A 141 11.41 11.37 4.22
C GLY A 141 10.67 10.10 4.64
N PHE A 142 9.82 9.57 3.76
CA PHE A 142 9.18 8.27 3.96
C PHE A 142 8.55 7.78 2.66
N PHE A 143 8.34 6.47 2.57
CA PHE A 143 7.68 5.81 1.46
C PHE A 143 6.41 5.11 1.94
N GLY A 144 5.28 5.30 1.26
CA GLY A 144 3.97 4.81 1.67
C GLY A 144 3.33 3.82 0.69
N VAL A 145 2.65 2.79 1.21
CA VAL A 145 1.88 1.78 0.44
C VAL A 145 0.51 1.61 1.06
N LEU A 146 -0.53 1.67 0.22
CA LEU A 146 -1.90 1.34 0.61
C LEU A 146 -2.13 -0.17 0.46
N HIS A 147 -2.66 -0.79 1.51
CA HIS A 147 -3.25 -2.11 1.46
C HIS A 147 -4.76 -2.02 1.76
N THR A 148 -5.57 -2.76 1.03
CA THR A 148 -7.05 -2.72 1.15
C THR A 148 -7.64 -3.97 1.81
N TRP A 149 -6.80 -4.92 2.22
CA TRP A 149 -7.20 -6.21 2.78
C TRP A 149 -6.33 -6.53 4.01
N GLY A 150 -6.92 -7.21 4.99
CA GLY A 150 -6.18 -7.71 6.15
C GLY A 150 -5.54 -9.07 5.88
N ARG A 151 -5.16 -9.75 6.97
CA ARG A 151 -4.71 -11.16 6.91
C ARG A 151 -5.82 -12.09 6.40
N ASP A 152 -7.06 -11.78 6.77
CA ASP A 152 -8.24 -12.40 6.17
C ASP A 152 -8.60 -11.63 4.89
N PRO A 153 -8.46 -12.23 3.70
CA PRO A 153 -8.77 -11.59 2.44
C PRO A 153 -10.27 -11.32 2.25
N ALA A 154 -11.15 -11.94 3.04
CA ALA A 154 -12.59 -11.65 3.01
C ALA A 154 -12.94 -10.31 3.68
N VAL A 155 -12.04 -9.76 4.49
CA VAL A 155 -12.27 -8.52 5.21
C VAL A 155 -11.56 -7.36 4.51
N TYR A 156 -12.37 -6.46 3.97
CA TYR A 156 -11.89 -5.17 3.49
C TYR A 156 -11.36 -4.34 4.65
N HIS A 157 -10.09 -3.97 4.59
CA HIS A 157 -9.34 -3.35 5.69
C HIS A 157 -8.33 -2.34 5.11
N PRO A 158 -8.75 -1.12 4.76
CA PRO A 158 -7.88 -0.13 4.17
C PRO A 158 -6.92 0.44 5.22
N HIS A 159 -5.63 0.33 4.96
CA HIS A 159 -4.58 0.81 5.84
C HIS A 159 -3.34 1.21 5.03
N VAL A 160 -2.57 2.16 5.53
CA VAL A 160 -1.36 2.66 4.87
C VAL A 160 -0.14 2.29 5.69
N HIS A 161 0.80 1.60 5.07
CA HIS A 161 2.13 1.29 5.61
C HIS A 161 3.12 2.35 5.14
N TYR A 162 3.89 2.91 6.07
CA TYR A 162 5.02 3.77 5.76
C TYR A 162 6.33 3.16 6.22
N VAL A 163 7.33 3.14 5.34
CA VAL A 163 8.73 2.95 5.72
C VAL A 163 9.32 4.33 6.00
N VAL A 164 9.66 4.57 7.26
CA VAL A 164 10.16 5.85 7.77
C VAL A 164 11.59 5.67 8.29
N PRO A 165 12.59 6.33 7.70
CA PRO A 165 13.93 6.43 8.28
C PRO A 165 13.86 7.01 9.70
N GLY A 166 14.70 6.49 10.59
CA GLY A 166 14.76 6.87 12.00
C GLY A 166 15.45 8.21 12.24
N GLY A 167 14.99 9.26 11.56
CA GLY A 167 15.57 10.59 11.61
C GLY A 167 15.06 11.51 10.50
N GLY A 168 15.66 12.68 10.41
CA GLY A 168 15.39 13.64 9.34
C GLY A 168 16.61 14.48 9.00
N VAL A 169 16.54 15.19 7.88
CA VAL A 169 17.61 16.08 7.42
C VAL A 169 17.33 17.48 7.96
N LYS A 170 18.23 18.01 8.80
CA LYS A 170 18.19 19.41 9.21
C LYS A 170 18.58 20.29 8.04
N LEU A 171 17.80 21.34 7.80
CA LEU A 171 18.04 22.30 6.72
C LEU A 171 18.59 23.61 7.28
N ASP A 172 19.46 24.27 6.52
CA ASP A 172 19.87 25.65 6.77
C ASP A 172 18.74 26.65 6.41
N GLU A 173 18.98 27.95 6.64
CA GLU A 173 18.00 29.00 6.32
C GLU A 173 17.70 29.12 4.82
N GLN A 174 18.58 28.60 3.97
CA GLN A 174 18.46 28.58 2.51
C GLN A 174 17.79 27.29 1.99
N GLY A 175 17.49 26.34 2.88
CA GLY A 175 16.87 25.07 2.55
C GLY A 175 17.84 23.96 2.11
N ASN A 176 19.15 24.13 2.27
CA ASN A 176 20.14 23.10 1.96
C ASN A 176 20.31 22.13 3.13
N ALA A 177 20.65 20.87 2.82
CA ALA A 177 20.93 19.85 3.81
C ALA A 177 22.19 20.19 4.63
N GLU A 178 22.02 20.41 5.94
CA GLU A 178 23.11 20.72 6.88
C GLU A 178 23.62 19.45 7.57
N SER A 179 22.71 18.65 8.13
CA SER A 179 23.07 17.45 8.90
C SER A 179 21.93 16.45 9.03
N TRP A 180 22.25 15.19 9.29
CA TRP A 180 21.28 14.17 9.67
C TRP A 180 21.01 14.20 11.18
N GLN A 181 19.74 14.21 11.58
CA GLN A 181 19.31 14.14 12.97
C GLN A 181 18.63 12.80 13.21
N SER A 182 19.27 11.93 13.98
CA SER A 182 18.79 10.58 14.29
C SER A 182 17.84 10.58 15.48
N THR A 183 16.79 9.76 15.42
CA THR A 183 16.00 9.37 16.61
C THR A 183 16.63 8.19 17.34
N PRO A 184 16.19 7.85 18.56
CA PRO A 184 16.51 6.57 19.18
C PRO A 184 15.98 5.38 18.37
N LYS A 185 16.65 4.23 18.44
CA LYS A 185 16.28 3.02 17.65
C LYS A 185 14.89 2.47 17.95
N ASN A 186 14.38 2.71 19.15
CA ASN A 186 13.10 2.22 19.66
C ASN A 186 12.03 3.31 19.78
N PHE A 187 12.29 4.51 19.27
CA PHE A 187 11.38 5.63 19.39
C PHE A 187 11.43 6.54 18.16
N LEU A 188 10.28 6.74 17.53
CA LEU A 188 10.09 7.71 16.46
C LEU A 188 9.16 8.84 16.93
N PHE A 189 7.93 8.49 17.28
CA PHE A 189 6.90 9.41 17.78
C PHE A 189 6.17 8.83 18.98
N HIS A 190 5.49 9.68 19.76
CA HIS A 190 4.51 9.22 20.72
C HIS A 190 3.24 8.73 20.00
N HIS A 191 2.87 7.46 20.16
CA HIS A 191 1.68 6.85 19.52
C HIS A 191 0.42 7.68 19.72
N GLY A 192 0.10 8.07 20.96
CA GLY A 192 -1.12 8.81 21.26
C GLY A 192 -1.19 10.18 20.60
N THR A 193 -0.06 10.85 20.38
CA THR A 193 -0.04 12.12 19.65
C THR A 193 -0.33 11.87 18.18
N LEU A 194 0.35 10.89 17.57
CA LEU A 194 0.16 10.57 16.16
C LEU A 194 -1.26 10.08 15.84
N ILE A 195 -1.85 9.25 16.70
CA ILE A 195 -3.25 8.80 16.57
C ILE A 195 -4.22 10.00 16.59
N ARG A 196 -4.06 10.92 17.54
CA ARG A 196 -4.93 12.10 17.68
C ARG A 196 -4.80 13.04 16.48
N THR A 197 -3.56 13.32 16.05
CA THR A 197 -3.31 14.14 14.87
C THR A 197 -3.89 13.50 13.61
N TYR A 198 -3.69 12.20 13.43
CA TYR A 198 -4.23 11.46 12.29
C TYR A 198 -5.75 11.48 12.24
N LYS A 199 -6.41 11.17 13.36
CA LYS A 199 -7.87 11.18 13.46
C LYS A 199 -8.45 12.55 13.10
N ALA A 200 -7.85 13.63 13.62
CA ALA A 200 -8.28 15.00 13.32
C ALA A 200 -8.08 15.34 11.84
N LYS A 201 -6.90 15.08 11.28
CA LYS A 201 -6.61 15.36 9.87
C LYS A 201 -7.49 14.55 8.93
N LEU A 202 -7.71 13.27 9.22
CA LEU A 202 -8.58 12.45 8.39
C LEU A 202 -10.02 12.98 8.39
N ALA A 203 -10.52 13.44 9.55
CA ALA A 203 -11.81 14.10 9.61
C ALA A 203 -11.86 15.34 8.69
N ASP A 204 -10.83 16.19 8.72
CA ASP A 204 -10.76 17.40 7.89
C ASP A 204 -10.67 17.06 6.39
N GLU A 205 -9.82 16.13 6.00
CA GLU A 205 -9.70 15.66 4.61
C GLU A 205 -11.03 15.07 4.10
N LEU A 206 -11.74 14.31 4.94
CA LEU A 206 -13.04 13.75 4.57
C LEU A 206 -14.13 14.82 4.53
N ARG A 207 -14.06 15.89 5.32
CA ARG A 207 -14.98 17.04 5.21
C ARG A 207 -14.75 17.77 3.90
N ALA A 208 -13.50 18.05 3.56
CA ALA A 208 -13.12 18.71 2.31
C ALA A 208 -13.57 17.89 1.07
N ALA A 209 -13.50 16.55 1.17
CA ALA A 209 -13.98 15.65 0.12
C ALA A 209 -15.51 15.42 0.12
N GLY A 210 -16.28 16.00 1.06
CA GLY A 210 -17.73 15.77 1.17
C GLY A 210 -18.11 14.34 1.62
N LEU A 211 -17.19 13.60 2.21
CA LEU A 211 -17.38 12.21 2.64
C LEU A 211 -17.67 12.08 4.14
N TYR A 212 -17.30 13.08 4.95
CA TYR A 212 -17.43 13.03 6.41
C TYR A 212 -18.87 12.76 6.88
N ALA A 213 -19.86 13.41 6.26
CA ALA A 213 -21.27 13.27 6.63
C ALA A 213 -21.87 11.89 6.31
N GLN A 214 -21.17 11.06 5.52
CA GLN A 214 -21.59 9.70 5.19
C GLN A 214 -21.11 8.67 6.23
N ILE A 215 -20.28 9.10 7.19
CA ILE A 215 -19.73 8.27 8.26
C ILE A 215 -20.56 8.50 9.52
N ASP A 216 -21.03 7.42 10.14
CA ASP A 216 -21.71 7.49 11.43
C ASP A 216 -20.84 8.20 12.48
N LEU A 217 -21.44 9.10 13.26
CA LEU A 217 -20.76 9.80 14.35
C LEU A 217 -20.18 8.82 15.38
N GLU A 218 -20.80 7.65 15.58
CA GLU A 218 -20.28 6.61 16.45
C GLU A 218 -18.94 6.05 15.95
N ALA A 219 -18.69 6.03 14.64
CA ALA A 219 -17.39 5.58 14.10
C ALA A 219 -16.23 6.47 14.59
N TRP A 220 -16.52 7.74 14.88
CA TRP A 220 -15.54 8.69 15.40
C TRP A 220 -15.31 8.57 16.91
N THR A 221 -16.09 7.78 17.65
CA THR A 221 -15.79 7.48 19.06
C THR A 221 -14.87 6.25 19.19
N LYS A 222 -14.79 5.41 18.14
CA LYS A 222 -13.94 4.23 18.09
C LYS A 222 -12.44 4.56 18.05
N ASP A 223 -11.66 3.54 18.39
CA ASP A 223 -10.21 3.59 18.36
C ASP A 223 -9.68 3.63 16.94
N PHE A 224 -8.85 4.63 16.69
CA PHE A 224 -7.98 4.68 15.52
C PHE A 224 -6.64 4.09 15.92
N VAL A 225 -6.11 3.20 15.10
CA VAL A 225 -4.86 2.52 15.39
C VAL A 225 -3.77 3.08 14.49
N VAL A 226 -2.69 3.54 15.12
CA VAL A 226 -1.43 3.80 14.45
C VAL A 226 -0.38 2.96 15.13
N ASP A 227 0.19 2.00 14.40
CA ASP A 227 1.29 1.18 14.90
C ASP A 227 2.63 1.75 14.45
N ILE A 228 3.65 1.69 15.30
CA ILE A 228 5.01 2.18 15.02
C ILE A 228 5.96 1.08 15.47
N GLN A 229 6.49 0.34 14.50
CA GLN A 229 7.36 -0.80 14.75
C GLN A 229 8.78 -0.50 14.25
N PRO A 230 9.84 -0.67 15.06
CA PRO A 230 11.22 -0.67 14.55
C PRO A 230 11.45 -1.92 13.69
N VAL A 231 11.94 -1.74 12.45
CA VAL A 231 12.05 -2.83 11.45
C VAL A 231 13.48 -3.07 10.95
N GLY A 232 14.48 -2.64 11.72
CA GLY A 232 15.88 -2.89 11.43
C GLY A 232 16.57 -1.74 10.68
N HIS A 233 17.70 -2.04 10.04
CA HIS A 233 18.53 -1.07 9.35
C HIS A 233 18.43 -1.23 7.84
N GLY A 234 18.49 -0.13 7.08
CA GLY A 234 18.46 -0.14 5.62
C GLY A 234 19.77 -0.58 4.96
N VAL A 235 20.44 -1.58 5.54
CA VAL A 235 21.64 -2.19 4.96
C VAL A 235 21.20 -3.48 4.26
N PRO A 236 21.67 -3.77 3.03
CA PRO A 236 21.55 -5.09 2.43
C PRO A 236 22.12 -6.19 3.34
#